data_AF-A0A4U6T6M5-F1
#
_entry.id   AF-A0A4U6T6M5-F1
#
_cell.length_a   1.000
_cell.length_b   1.000
_cell.length_c   1.000
_cell.angle_alpha   90.00
_cell.angle_beta   90.00
_cell.angle_gamma   90.00
#
_symmetry.space_group_name_H-M   'P 1'
#
loop_
_entity.id
_entity.type
_entity.pdbx_description
1 polymer ?
#
loop_
_entity_poly.entity_id
_entity_poly.type
_entity_poly.pdbx_seq_one_letter_code
_entity_poly.pdbx_strand_id
1 'polypeptide(L)'
;MGTTCDPVVVVEHRKPQPYTPSPWGDFFLSHQPCTPSQLLSMKERARVKEEEVKQIVRDTFASSSDMALKLELVDTLQRIGVGYHYGEEIDDLLRAVHRDVQALHQEGGCDDDGLYVTSLRFYLLRKHGYRVSSDVFVKFKDEQGNFASTDDASCFLMLYDAAHLRTRGEEILDSAIAFTKIRLQSVMDSLEPELAREVQCTLETPRYRRVERVEARRYISVYERKAAPSRNDTILEFAKLDYNILQALYCEELKALTIWWKDLRSRADLRFARERVVEMYFWMLGVVHEPQYSYSRILLTKFFKLVSLIDDFCDSYSTTEESEEFTMAIEKLALTLILETACAMHKKLTIILTHLHLLLQIDGRWNEEVAEQFPAYMKALYINIHDNINESSMS
;
A
#
# COMPACT_ATOMS: atom_id res chain seq x y z
N MET A 1 59.73 -10.12 42.98
CA MET A 1 59.36 -9.01 42.09
C MET A 1 58.22 -9.52 41.22
N GLY A 2 57.00 -9.11 41.55
CA GLY A 2 55.80 -9.56 40.84
C GLY A 2 55.59 -8.74 39.57
N THR A 3 55.38 -9.41 38.46
CA THR A 3 54.86 -8.84 37.22
C THR A 3 53.35 -8.98 37.23
N THR A 4 52.65 -7.90 37.58
CA THR A 4 51.22 -7.73 37.35
C THR A 4 51.02 -7.40 35.87
N CYS A 5 50.37 -8.30 35.12
CA CYS A 5 49.79 -7.94 33.83
C CYS A 5 48.55 -7.08 34.09
N ASP A 6 48.58 -5.82 33.68
CA ASP A 6 47.38 -5.00 33.62
C ASP A 6 46.44 -5.56 32.53
N PRO A 7 45.11 -5.60 32.78
CA PRO A 7 44.16 -5.95 31.74
C PRO A 7 44.09 -4.81 30.72
N VAL A 8 44.36 -5.14 29.45
CA VAL A 8 44.06 -4.26 28.32
C VAL A 8 42.55 -4.08 28.27
N VAL A 9 42.06 -2.92 28.70
CA VAL A 9 40.68 -2.49 28.46
C VAL A 9 40.59 -2.13 26.98
N VAL A 10 40.14 -3.07 26.15
CA VAL A 10 39.70 -2.77 24.79
C VAL A 10 38.42 -1.96 24.92
N VAL A 11 38.52 -0.64 24.81
CA VAL A 11 37.35 0.23 24.70
C VAL A 11 36.78 0.05 23.30
N GLU A 12 35.87 -0.93 23.15
CA GLU A 12 35.01 -1.06 21.98
C GLU A 12 34.31 0.28 21.74
N HIS A 13 34.75 1.02 20.71
CA HIS A 13 34.10 2.25 20.28
C HIS A 13 32.79 1.89 19.57
N ARG A 14 31.75 1.54 20.35
CA ARG A 14 30.40 1.41 19.81
C ARG A 14 29.98 2.75 19.25
N LYS A 15 29.52 2.78 18.00
CA LYS A 15 29.04 4.01 17.37
C LYS A 15 27.95 4.64 18.26
N PRO A 16 27.98 5.96 18.51
CA PRO A 16 26.96 6.61 19.32
C PRO A 16 25.57 6.38 18.71
N GLN A 17 24.56 6.19 19.57
CA GLN A 17 23.15 6.05 19.17
C GLN A 17 22.74 7.20 18.23
N PRO A 18 22.48 6.93 16.94
CA PRO A 18 22.10 7.99 16.01
C PRO A 18 20.59 8.26 16.00
N TYR A 19 19.79 7.46 16.72
CA TYR A 19 18.35 7.41 16.54
C TYR A 19 17.57 8.22 17.57
N THR A 20 16.62 9.02 17.07
CA THR A 20 15.67 9.75 17.91
C THR A 20 14.60 8.81 18.47
N PRO A 21 14.05 9.11 19.66
CA PRO A 21 12.92 8.37 20.23
C PRO A 21 11.71 8.33 19.29
N SER A 22 10.84 7.34 19.50
CA SER A 22 9.54 7.29 18.84
C SER A 22 8.70 8.51 19.24
N PRO A 23 8.09 9.23 18.28
CA PRO A 23 7.14 10.31 18.57
C PRO A 23 5.83 9.78 19.16
N TRP A 24 5.58 8.47 19.07
CA TRP A 24 4.35 7.84 19.52
C TRP A 24 4.46 7.26 20.92
N GLY A 25 5.63 6.74 21.29
CA GLY A 25 5.85 6.09 22.59
C GLY A 25 4.72 5.12 22.95
N ASP A 26 4.04 5.40 24.07
CA ASP A 26 2.96 4.58 24.61
C ASP A 26 1.54 5.03 24.18
N PHE A 27 1.42 5.97 23.25
CA PHE A 27 0.15 6.60 22.86
C PHE A 27 -0.97 5.58 22.58
N PHE A 28 -0.68 4.52 21.81
CA PHE A 28 -1.67 3.52 21.41
C PHE A 28 -2.08 2.55 22.52
N LEU A 29 -1.43 2.55 23.68
CA LEU A 29 -1.84 1.71 24.82
C LEU A 29 -3.16 2.18 25.43
N SER A 30 -3.36 3.51 25.46
CA SER A 30 -4.56 4.15 26.02
C SER A 30 -5.44 4.84 24.99
N HIS A 31 -4.95 5.03 23.76
CA HIS A 31 -5.73 5.70 22.72
C HIS A 31 -6.94 4.85 22.32
N GLN A 32 -8.12 5.49 22.32
CA GLN A 32 -9.36 4.93 21.80
C GLN A 32 -9.94 5.93 20.81
N PRO A 33 -10.01 5.60 19.50
CA PRO A 33 -10.53 6.54 18.50
C PRO A 33 -12.04 6.77 18.62
N CYS A 34 -12.77 5.81 19.20
CA CYS A 34 -14.20 5.91 19.49
C CYS A 34 -14.60 4.96 20.62
N THR A 35 -15.76 5.19 21.23
CA THR A 35 -16.33 4.25 22.22
C THR A 35 -16.86 2.97 21.56
N PRO A 36 -17.02 1.85 22.29
CA PRO A 36 -17.64 0.64 21.75
C PRO A 36 -19.05 0.87 21.19
N SER A 37 -19.84 1.74 21.84
CA SER A 37 -21.19 2.09 21.37
C SER A 37 -21.17 2.92 20.08
N GLN A 38 -20.23 3.86 19.93
CA GLN A 38 -20.01 4.61 18.71
C GLN A 38 -19.57 3.69 17.57
N LEU A 39 -18.62 2.77 17.82
CA LEU A 39 -18.16 1.81 16.82
C LEU A 39 -19.30 0.90 16.34
N LEU A 40 -20.12 0.39 17.26
CA LEU A 40 -21.29 -0.41 16.91
C LEU A 40 -22.29 0.38 16.07
N SER A 41 -22.58 1.63 16.45
CA SER A 41 -23.45 2.51 15.69
C SER A 41 -22.91 2.81 14.28
N MET A 42 -21.60 3.05 14.16
CA MET A 42 -20.96 3.25 12.85
C MET A 42 -21.07 2.00 11.98
N LYS A 43 -20.81 0.81 12.53
CA LYS A 43 -20.92 -0.46 11.80
C LYS A 43 -22.33 -0.73 11.30
N GLU A 44 -23.34 -0.50 12.13
CA GLU A 44 -24.74 -0.71 11.71
C GLU A 44 -25.14 0.25 10.58
N ARG A 45 -24.78 1.53 10.70
CA ARG A 45 -25.00 2.52 9.63
C ARG A 45 -24.23 2.19 8.36
N ALA A 46 -22.98 1.75 8.49
CA ALA A 46 -22.13 1.38 7.37
C ALA A 46 -22.77 0.24 6.57
N ARG A 47 -23.30 -0.78 7.26
CA ARG A 47 -23.99 -1.91 6.62
C ARG A 47 -25.18 -1.48 5.76
N VAL A 48 -25.99 -0.54 6.26
CA VAL A 48 -27.12 0.01 5.48
C VAL A 48 -26.60 0.77 4.26
N LYS A 49 -25.59 1.62 4.45
CA LYS A 49 -25.01 2.44 3.37
C LYS A 49 -24.29 1.60 2.32
N GLU A 50 -23.62 0.52 2.73
CA GLU A 50 -22.96 -0.43 1.85
C GLU A 50 -23.93 -1.03 0.83
N GLU A 51 -25.11 -1.47 1.28
CA GLU A 51 -26.18 -2.01 0.42
C GLU A 51 -26.81 -0.93 -0.46
N GLU A 52 -27.04 0.27 0.06
CA GLU A 52 -27.54 1.40 -0.75
C GLU A 52 -26.56 1.76 -1.88
N VAL A 53 -25.25 1.80 -1.59
CA VAL A 53 -24.21 2.02 -2.60
C VAL A 53 -24.14 0.83 -3.57
N LYS A 54 -24.31 -0.41 -3.10
CA LYS A 54 -24.38 -1.59 -3.97
C LYS A 54 -25.51 -1.49 -4.99
N GLN A 55 -26.66 -0.96 -4.58
CA GLN A 55 -27.76 -0.70 -5.50
C GLN A 55 -27.41 0.39 -6.52
N ILE A 56 -26.77 1.48 -6.10
CA ILE A 56 -26.28 2.54 -7.00
C ILE A 56 -25.32 1.96 -8.05
N VAL A 57 -24.39 1.09 -7.64
CA VAL A 57 -23.45 0.40 -8.53
C VAL A 57 -24.19 -0.43 -9.56
N ARG A 58 -25.11 -1.29 -9.12
CA ARG A 58 -25.89 -2.17 -10.00
C ARG A 58 -26.75 -1.39 -10.99
N ASP A 59 -27.46 -0.36 -10.52
CA ASP A 59 -28.32 0.47 -11.37
C ASP A 59 -27.51 1.22 -12.42
N THR A 60 -26.36 1.80 -12.01
CA THR A 60 -25.46 2.50 -12.93
C THR A 60 -24.91 1.55 -13.98
N PHE A 61 -24.48 0.35 -13.59
CA PHE A 61 -23.86 -0.60 -14.51
C PHE A 61 -24.87 -1.25 -15.46
N ALA A 62 -26.08 -1.54 -14.97
CA ALA A 62 -27.16 -2.13 -15.77
C ALA A 62 -27.83 -1.12 -16.71
N SER A 63 -27.84 0.18 -16.37
CA SER A 63 -28.41 1.20 -17.23
C SER A 63 -27.69 1.29 -18.59
N SER A 64 -28.42 1.69 -19.63
CA SER A 64 -27.82 2.08 -20.93
C SER A 64 -27.10 3.43 -20.86
N SER A 65 -26.71 3.86 -19.65
CA SER A 65 -26.05 5.14 -19.39
C SER A 65 -24.69 5.22 -20.07
N ASP A 66 -24.24 6.47 -20.25
CA ASP A 66 -22.95 6.82 -20.81
C ASP A 66 -21.81 6.05 -20.12
N MET A 67 -20.92 5.48 -20.93
CA MET A 67 -19.72 4.79 -20.49
C MET A 67 -18.88 5.65 -19.55
N ALA A 68 -18.87 6.98 -19.77
CA ALA A 68 -18.22 7.94 -18.89
C ALA A 68 -18.69 7.79 -17.43
N LEU A 69 -20.01 7.73 -17.21
CA LEU A 69 -20.60 7.63 -15.87
C LEU A 69 -20.22 6.33 -15.16
N LYS A 70 -20.20 5.20 -15.90
CA LYS A 70 -19.82 3.90 -15.36
C LYS A 70 -18.36 3.90 -14.90
N LEU A 71 -17.46 4.42 -15.75
CA LEU A 71 -16.03 4.49 -15.44
C LEU A 71 -15.74 5.50 -14.31
N GLU A 72 -16.43 6.63 -14.28
CA GLU A 72 -16.30 7.62 -13.20
C GLU A 72 -16.78 7.09 -11.85
N LEU A 73 -17.83 6.26 -11.84
CA LEU A 73 -18.26 5.59 -10.61
C LEU A 73 -17.19 4.63 -10.11
N VAL A 74 -16.59 3.82 -10.99
CA VAL A 74 -15.46 2.94 -10.62
C VAL A 74 -14.29 3.76 -10.07
N ASP A 75 -13.85 4.80 -10.76
CA ASP A 75 -12.76 5.67 -10.30
C ASP A 75 -13.09 6.29 -8.93
N THR A 76 -14.32 6.75 -8.75
CA THR A 76 -14.77 7.35 -7.48
C THR A 76 -14.71 6.35 -6.33
N LEU A 77 -15.26 5.15 -6.49
CA LEU A 77 -15.28 4.11 -5.45
C LEU A 77 -13.86 3.69 -5.06
N GLN A 78 -12.97 3.55 -6.04
CA GLN A 78 -11.57 3.21 -5.79
C GLN A 78 -10.84 4.34 -5.06
N ARG A 79 -10.94 5.57 -5.57
CA ARG A 79 -10.22 6.73 -5.00
C ARG A 79 -10.72 7.11 -3.61
N ILE A 80 -11.99 6.90 -3.31
CA ILE A 80 -12.56 7.19 -1.99
C ILE A 80 -12.29 6.06 -0.99
N GLY A 81 -11.73 4.93 -1.44
CA GLY A 81 -11.24 3.85 -0.60
C GLY A 81 -12.30 2.83 -0.19
N VAL A 82 -13.38 2.69 -0.96
CA VAL A 82 -14.45 1.69 -0.73
C VAL A 82 -14.62 0.70 -1.89
N GLY A 83 -13.81 0.81 -2.94
CA GLY A 83 -13.89 -0.05 -4.12
C GLY A 83 -13.73 -1.54 -3.82
N TYR A 84 -13.01 -1.90 -2.74
CA TYR A 84 -12.80 -3.29 -2.34
C TYR A 84 -14.09 -4.00 -1.89
N HIS A 85 -15.17 -3.27 -1.57
CA HIS A 85 -16.49 -3.83 -1.26
C HIS A 85 -17.27 -4.27 -2.52
N TYR A 86 -16.88 -3.79 -3.69
CA TYR A 86 -17.60 -3.96 -4.96
C TYR A 86 -16.72 -4.60 -6.03
N GLY A 87 -15.75 -5.43 -5.60
CA GLY A 87 -14.77 -6.04 -6.49
C GLY A 87 -15.40 -6.85 -7.62
N GLU A 88 -16.40 -7.68 -7.29
CA GLU A 88 -17.12 -8.50 -8.27
C GLU A 88 -17.83 -7.64 -9.33
N GLU A 89 -18.59 -6.63 -8.91
CA GLU A 89 -19.30 -5.74 -9.84
C GLU A 89 -18.33 -4.93 -10.72
N ILE A 90 -17.24 -4.43 -10.15
CA ILE A 90 -16.21 -3.67 -10.88
C ILE A 90 -15.52 -4.58 -11.90
N ASP A 91 -15.14 -5.80 -11.51
CA ASP A 91 -14.47 -6.75 -12.38
C ASP A 91 -15.36 -7.16 -13.56
N ASP A 92 -16.63 -7.42 -13.31
CA ASP A 92 -17.60 -7.77 -14.35
C ASP A 92 -17.79 -6.64 -15.36
N LEU A 93 -17.91 -5.39 -14.88
CA LEU A 93 -17.99 -4.21 -15.75
C LEU A 93 -16.72 -4.06 -16.60
N LEU A 94 -15.54 -4.09 -15.98
CA LEU A 94 -14.28 -3.87 -16.72
C LEU A 94 -14.01 -4.99 -17.71
N ARG A 95 -14.42 -6.23 -17.39
CA ARG A 95 -14.35 -7.36 -18.33
C ARG A 95 -15.26 -7.14 -19.53
N ALA A 96 -16.45 -6.59 -19.35
CA ALA A 96 -17.35 -6.24 -20.45
C ALA A 96 -16.76 -5.11 -21.31
N VAL A 97 -16.32 -4.02 -20.68
CA VAL A 97 -15.69 -2.88 -21.37
C VAL A 97 -14.47 -3.32 -22.18
N HIS A 98 -13.64 -4.22 -21.64
CA HIS A 98 -12.48 -4.74 -22.37
C HIS A 98 -12.87 -5.54 -23.60
N ARG A 99 -13.89 -6.42 -23.50
CA ARG A 99 -14.41 -7.17 -24.66
C ARG A 99 -14.95 -6.25 -25.74
N ASP A 100 -15.70 -5.22 -25.37
CA ASP A 100 -16.29 -4.28 -26.32
C ASP A 100 -15.19 -3.51 -27.08
N VAL A 101 -14.16 -3.06 -26.37
CA VAL A 101 -12.98 -2.42 -26.98
C VAL A 101 -12.28 -3.39 -27.94
N GLN A 102 -12.10 -4.65 -27.57
CA GLN A 102 -11.48 -5.64 -28.45
C GLN A 102 -12.30 -5.91 -29.71
N ALA A 103 -13.62 -6.01 -29.59
CA ALA A 103 -14.52 -6.20 -30.73
C ALA A 103 -14.42 -5.03 -31.72
N LEU A 104 -14.47 -3.79 -31.22
CA LEU A 104 -14.31 -2.59 -32.05
C LEU A 104 -12.99 -2.59 -32.83
N HIS A 105 -11.88 -2.97 -32.19
CA HIS A 105 -10.58 -3.05 -32.85
C HIS A 105 -10.55 -4.14 -33.93
N GLN A 106 -11.20 -5.29 -33.70
CA GLN A 106 -11.27 -6.39 -34.69
C GLN A 106 -12.10 -6.01 -35.91
N GLU A 107 -13.14 -5.20 -35.73
CA GLU A 107 -14.00 -4.69 -36.80
C GLU A 107 -13.37 -3.50 -37.56
N GLY A 108 -12.15 -3.08 -37.18
CA GLY A 108 -11.49 -1.91 -37.75
C GLY A 108 -12.15 -0.58 -37.37
N GLY A 109 -13.03 -0.61 -36.36
CA GLY A 109 -13.70 0.55 -35.81
C GLY A 109 -12.81 1.32 -34.84
N CYS A 110 -13.20 2.56 -34.59
CA CYS A 110 -12.64 3.40 -33.54
C CYS A 110 -13.79 3.89 -32.66
N ASP A 111 -13.63 3.88 -31.33
CA ASP A 111 -14.63 4.51 -30.47
C ASP A 111 -14.65 6.04 -30.70
N ASP A 112 -15.83 6.64 -30.58
CA ASP A 112 -16.04 8.10 -30.69
C ASP A 112 -15.78 8.80 -29.34
N ASP A 113 -15.15 8.11 -28.38
CA ASP A 113 -14.96 8.67 -27.06
C ASP A 113 -13.93 9.80 -27.09
N GLY A 114 -14.23 10.86 -26.35
CA GLY A 114 -13.30 11.96 -26.12
C GLY A 114 -12.05 11.53 -25.34
N LEU A 115 -11.06 12.43 -25.29
CA LEU A 115 -9.76 12.17 -24.68
C LEU A 115 -9.88 11.74 -23.21
N TYR A 116 -10.78 12.36 -22.45
CA TYR A 116 -10.99 12.03 -21.04
C TYR A 116 -11.46 10.59 -20.84
N VAL A 117 -12.53 10.18 -21.52
CA VAL A 117 -13.13 8.83 -21.39
C VAL A 117 -12.15 7.77 -21.88
N THR A 118 -11.47 8.00 -23.01
CA THR A 118 -10.43 7.09 -23.51
C THR A 118 -9.30 6.92 -22.49
N SER A 119 -8.84 8.03 -21.90
CA SER A 119 -7.78 8.02 -20.88
C SER A 119 -8.21 7.30 -19.61
N LEU A 120 -9.44 7.56 -19.14
CA LEU A 120 -9.97 6.92 -17.93
C LEU A 120 -10.17 5.42 -18.12
N ARG A 121 -10.74 5.00 -19.26
CA ARG A 121 -10.89 3.58 -19.62
C ARG A 121 -9.54 2.89 -19.68
N PHE A 122 -8.57 3.47 -20.37
CA PHE A 122 -7.21 2.94 -20.46
C PHE A 122 -6.57 2.79 -19.08
N TYR A 123 -6.69 3.82 -18.24
CA TYR A 123 -6.16 3.83 -16.88
C TYR A 123 -6.76 2.70 -16.04
N LEU A 124 -8.09 2.58 -16.00
CA LEU A 124 -8.77 1.56 -15.20
C LEU A 124 -8.45 0.15 -15.70
N LEU A 125 -8.56 -0.09 -17.01
CA LEU A 125 -8.26 -1.40 -17.58
C LEU A 125 -6.81 -1.84 -17.26
N ARG A 126 -5.82 -0.99 -17.47
CA ARG A 126 -4.43 -1.34 -17.16
C ARG A 126 -4.15 -1.45 -15.66
N LYS A 127 -4.77 -0.60 -14.82
CA LYS A 127 -4.68 -0.71 -13.36
C LYS A 127 -5.16 -2.09 -12.88
N HIS A 128 -6.16 -2.65 -13.56
CA HIS A 128 -6.73 -3.98 -13.30
C HIS A 128 -6.07 -5.12 -14.09
N GLY A 129 -4.91 -4.87 -14.71
CA GLY A 129 -4.12 -5.92 -15.37
C GLY A 129 -4.56 -6.30 -16.79
N TYR A 130 -5.54 -5.60 -17.37
CA TYR A 130 -5.91 -5.82 -18.77
C TYR A 130 -4.86 -5.26 -19.72
N ARG A 131 -4.55 -6.03 -20.77
CA ARG A 131 -3.69 -5.56 -21.87
C ARG A 131 -4.51 -4.70 -22.83
N VAL A 132 -4.16 -3.42 -22.90
CA VAL A 132 -4.77 -2.41 -23.79
C VAL A 132 -3.65 -1.73 -24.56
N SER A 133 -3.74 -1.63 -25.89
CA SER A 133 -2.69 -0.94 -26.69
C SER A 133 -2.66 0.55 -26.38
N SER A 134 -1.48 1.16 -26.37
CA SER A 134 -1.34 2.62 -26.31
C SER A 134 -1.79 3.32 -27.60
N ASP A 135 -2.02 2.56 -28.68
CA ASP A 135 -2.44 3.10 -29.99
C ASP A 135 -3.84 3.73 -29.95
N VAL A 136 -4.63 3.44 -28.91
CA VAL A 136 -5.91 4.12 -28.66
C VAL A 136 -5.77 5.64 -28.59
N PHE A 137 -4.56 6.14 -28.32
CA PHE A 137 -4.27 7.57 -28.25
C PHE A 137 -3.84 8.20 -29.60
N VAL A 138 -3.61 7.40 -30.64
CA VAL A 138 -3.17 7.92 -31.97
C VAL A 138 -4.20 8.89 -32.54
N LYS A 139 -5.49 8.63 -32.34
CA LYS A 139 -6.58 9.51 -32.81
C LYS A 139 -6.58 10.92 -32.21
N PHE A 140 -5.87 11.13 -31.10
CA PHE A 140 -5.75 12.44 -30.45
C PHE A 140 -4.49 13.21 -30.87
N LYS A 141 -3.71 12.66 -31.82
CA LYS A 141 -2.55 13.34 -32.36
C LYS A 141 -2.91 14.16 -33.60
N ASP A 142 -2.29 15.33 -33.71
CA ASP A 142 -2.27 16.13 -34.92
C ASP A 142 -1.32 15.55 -35.99
N GLU A 143 -1.30 16.16 -37.17
CA GLU A 143 -0.42 15.76 -38.28
C GLU A 143 1.08 15.86 -37.94
N GLN A 144 1.44 16.66 -36.94
CA GLN A 144 2.80 16.82 -36.44
C GLN A 144 3.14 15.80 -35.33
N GLY A 145 2.18 14.95 -34.95
CA GLY A 145 2.32 13.92 -33.93
C GLY A 145 2.13 14.41 -32.49
N ASN A 146 1.73 15.66 -32.28
CA ASN A 146 1.45 16.23 -30.96
C ASN A 146 0.01 15.97 -30.55
N PHE A 147 -0.25 15.88 -29.25
CA PHE A 147 -1.62 15.78 -28.76
C PHE A 147 -2.39 17.08 -29.03
N ALA A 148 -3.58 16.96 -29.62
CA ALA A 148 -4.46 18.09 -29.85
C ALA A 148 -4.75 18.82 -28.52
N SER A 149 -4.66 20.13 -28.54
CA SER A 149 -4.98 20.92 -27.35
C SER A 149 -6.49 20.91 -27.11
N THR A 150 -6.88 20.62 -25.87
CA THR A 150 -8.22 20.85 -25.32
C THR A 150 -8.13 21.97 -24.28
N ASP A 151 -9.22 22.72 -24.11
CA ASP A 151 -9.34 23.76 -23.08
C ASP A 151 -9.66 23.16 -21.70
N ASP A 152 -10.01 21.88 -21.63
CA ASP A 152 -10.31 21.18 -20.38
C ASP A 152 -9.06 20.53 -19.78
N ALA A 153 -8.56 21.11 -18.70
CA ALA A 153 -7.43 20.58 -17.95
C ALA A 153 -7.68 19.18 -17.36
N SER A 154 -8.94 18.79 -17.16
CA SER A 154 -9.32 17.46 -16.65
C SER A 154 -8.95 16.35 -17.65
N CYS A 155 -9.09 16.63 -18.95
CA CYS A 155 -8.65 15.72 -20.01
C CYS A 155 -7.14 15.46 -19.95
N PHE A 156 -6.33 16.51 -19.81
CA PHE A 156 -4.87 16.37 -19.70
C PHE A 156 -4.45 15.71 -18.39
N LEU A 157 -5.13 16.00 -17.30
CA LEU A 157 -4.89 15.37 -16.01
C LEU A 157 -5.13 13.86 -16.09
N MET A 158 -6.23 13.44 -16.72
CA MET A 158 -6.54 12.02 -16.91
C MET A 158 -5.57 11.35 -17.87
N LEU A 159 -5.20 12.00 -18.98
CA LEU A 159 -4.18 11.47 -19.89
C LEU A 159 -2.81 11.33 -19.20
N TYR A 160 -2.42 12.30 -18.37
CA TYR A 160 -1.17 12.25 -17.61
C TYR A 160 -1.15 11.02 -16.70
N ASP A 161 -2.21 10.79 -15.93
CA ASP A 161 -2.30 9.61 -15.05
C ASP A 161 -2.35 8.29 -15.82
N ALA A 162 -3.12 8.24 -16.92
CA ALA A 162 -3.19 7.09 -17.81
C ALA A 162 -1.82 6.73 -18.40
N ALA A 163 -1.09 7.71 -18.90
CA ALA A 163 0.21 7.51 -19.52
C ALA A 163 1.28 7.02 -18.54
N HIS A 164 1.12 7.23 -17.22
CA HIS A 164 2.01 6.67 -16.20
C HIS A 164 1.87 5.15 -16.00
N LEU A 165 0.87 4.51 -16.63
CA LEU A 165 0.75 3.04 -16.77
C LEU A 165 1.51 2.50 -17.99
N ARG A 166 2.38 3.30 -18.60
CA ARG A 166 3.25 2.87 -19.71
C ARG A 166 4.14 1.70 -19.34
N THR A 167 4.43 0.89 -20.34
CA THR A 167 5.43 -0.18 -20.34
C THR A 167 6.55 0.16 -21.31
N ARG A 168 7.59 -0.69 -21.39
CA ARG A 168 8.76 -0.42 -22.25
C ARG A 168 8.35 -0.39 -23.73
N GLY A 169 8.78 0.67 -24.45
CA GLY A 169 8.56 0.81 -25.90
C GLY A 169 7.33 1.63 -26.29
N GLU A 170 6.57 2.17 -25.34
CA GLU A 170 5.35 2.94 -25.61
C GLU A 170 5.61 4.44 -25.74
N GLU A 171 6.31 4.84 -26.80
CA GLU A 171 6.76 6.24 -27.05
C GLU A 171 5.60 7.25 -27.08
N ILE A 172 4.40 6.82 -27.47
CA ILE A 172 3.20 7.65 -27.46
C ILE A 172 2.85 8.11 -26.03
N LEU A 173 3.02 7.25 -25.03
CA LEU A 173 2.75 7.58 -23.63
C LEU A 173 3.87 8.42 -23.02
N ASP A 174 5.12 8.21 -23.44
CA ASP A 174 6.24 9.10 -23.09
C ASP A 174 5.99 10.53 -23.57
N SER A 175 5.58 10.66 -24.84
CA SER A 175 5.20 11.93 -25.45
C SER A 175 4.00 12.55 -24.73
N ALA A 176 2.99 11.73 -24.36
CA ALA A 176 1.82 12.19 -23.63
C ALA A 176 2.18 12.78 -22.25
N ILE A 177 3.08 12.13 -21.51
CA ILE A 177 3.54 12.62 -20.20
C ILE A 177 4.26 13.96 -20.34
N ALA A 178 5.18 14.08 -21.29
CA ALA A 178 5.91 15.33 -21.52
C ALA A 178 4.95 16.46 -21.91
N PHE A 179 4.06 16.20 -22.86
CA PHE A 179 3.08 17.18 -23.34
C PHE A 179 2.12 17.64 -22.23
N THR A 180 1.44 16.70 -21.58
CA THR A 180 0.43 17.02 -20.55
C THR A 180 1.06 17.72 -19.35
N LYS A 181 2.28 17.37 -18.96
CA LYS A 181 3.01 18.08 -17.90
C LYS A 181 3.19 19.56 -18.22
N ILE A 182 3.66 19.88 -19.43
CA ILE A 182 3.87 21.27 -19.87
C ILE A 182 2.54 22.02 -19.90
N ARG A 183 1.50 21.42 -20.48
CA ARG A 183 0.17 22.05 -20.57
C ARG A 183 -0.42 22.33 -19.19
N LEU A 184 -0.43 21.33 -18.30
CA LEU A 184 -0.93 21.46 -16.93
C LEU A 184 -0.17 22.54 -16.13
N GLN A 185 1.15 22.63 -16.29
CA GLN A 185 1.95 23.70 -15.68
C GLN A 185 1.59 25.09 -16.25
N SER A 186 1.37 25.19 -17.56
CA SER A 186 1.07 26.46 -18.22
C SER A 186 -0.30 27.07 -17.84
N VAL A 187 -1.27 26.23 -17.48
CA VAL A 187 -2.63 26.68 -17.12
C VAL A 187 -2.85 26.79 -15.62
N MET A 188 -1.88 26.36 -14.80
CA MET A 188 -2.01 26.21 -13.34
C MET A 188 -2.63 27.43 -12.65
N ASP A 189 -2.15 28.63 -12.96
CA ASP A 189 -2.57 29.88 -12.32
C ASP A 189 -3.99 30.33 -12.70
N SER A 190 -4.55 29.75 -13.78
CA SER A 190 -5.90 30.03 -14.28
C SER A 190 -6.95 29.00 -13.86
N LEU A 191 -6.54 27.91 -13.20
CA LEU A 191 -7.45 26.86 -12.77
C LEU A 191 -8.19 27.25 -11.49
N GLU A 192 -9.41 26.73 -11.35
CA GLU A 192 -10.13 26.76 -10.08
C GLU A 192 -9.26 26.16 -8.96
N PRO A 193 -9.27 26.72 -7.73
CA PRO A 193 -8.35 26.32 -6.65
C PRO A 193 -8.37 24.82 -6.34
N GLU A 194 -9.53 24.17 -6.41
CA GLU A 194 -9.64 22.72 -6.22
C GLU A 194 -8.90 21.92 -7.28
N LEU A 195 -9.05 22.32 -8.54
CA LEU A 195 -8.46 21.65 -9.69
C LEU A 195 -6.95 21.93 -9.75
N ALA A 196 -6.52 23.17 -9.49
CA ALA A 196 -5.11 23.54 -9.39
C ALA A 196 -4.36 22.65 -8.37
N ARG A 197 -4.95 22.48 -7.19
CA ARG A 197 -4.39 21.59 -6.16
C ARG A 197 -4.37 20.12 -6.59
N GLU A 198 -5.39 19.63 -7.30
CA GLU A 198 -5.38 18.27 -7.83
C GLU A 198 -4.28 18.08 -8.87
N VAL A 199 -4.12 19.04 -9.78
CA VAL A 199 -3.04 19.06 -10.79
C VAL A 199 -1.68 19.06 -10.10
N GLN A 200 -1.47 19.92 -9.10
CA GLN A 200 -0.22 19.97 -8.33
C GLN A 200 0.10 18.60 -7.70
N CYS A 201 -0.85 18.02 -6.97
CA CYS A 201 -0.66 16.69 -6.37
C CYS A 201 -0.32 15.63 -7.43
N THR A 202 -0.90 15.71 -8.63
CA THR A 202 -0.67 14.72 -9.71
C THR A 202 0.69 14.88 -10.38
N LEU A 203 1.13 16.12 -10.58
CA LEU A 203 2.47 16.38 -11.11
C LEU A 203 3.57 15.98 -10.12
N GLU A 204 3.33 16.10 -8.82
CA GLU A 204 4.24 15.60 -7.77
C GLU A 204 4.27 14.07 -7.70
N THR A 205 3.10 13.42 -7.66
CA THR A 205 2.98 11.95 -7.67
C THR A 205 1.74 11.54 -8.47
N PRO A 206 1.91 10.86 -9.62
CA PRO A 206 0.81 10.35 -10.43
C PRO A 206 -0.10 9.43 -9.62
N ARG A 207 -1.41 9.42 -9.93
CA ARG A 207 -2.43 8.68 -9.17
C ARG A 207 -2.06 7.23 -8.92
N TYR A 208 -1.57 6.52 -9.93
CA TYR A 208 -1.21 5.09 -9.81
C TYR A 208 -0.08 4.82 -8.79
N ARG A 209 0.74 5.83 -8.47
CA ARG A 209 1.86 5.70 -7.51
C ARG A 209 1.50 6.17 -6.10
N ARG A 210 0.28 6.68 -5.89
CA ARG A 210 -0.17 7.11 -4.57
C ARG A 210 -0.65 5.89 -3.78
N VAL A 211 -0.24 5.82 -2.52
CA VAL A 211 -0.71 4.78 -1.60
C VAL A 211 -2.21 4.92 -1.40
N GLU A 212 -2.98 3.91 -1.76
CA GLU A 212 -4.45 3.99 -1.87
C GLU A 212 -5.11 4.48 -0.58
N ARG A 213 -4.68 3.97 0.58
CA ARG A 213 -5.28 4.35 1.86
C ARG A 213 -5.00 5.80 2.26
N VAL A 214 -3.80 6.30 1.95
CA VAL A 214 -3.42 7.71 2.18
C VAL A 214 -4.19 8.61 1.22
N GLU A 215 -4.32 8.19 -0.03
CA GLU A 215 -5.07 8.91 -1.05
C GLU A 215 -6.57 8.96 -0.71
N ALA A 216 -7.16 7.88 -0.20
CA ALA A 216 -8.55 7.84 0.23
C ALA A 216 -8.87 8.92 1.26
N ARG A 217 -7.98 9.11 2.26
CA ARG A 217 -8.16 10.17 3.27
C ARG A 217 -8.22 11.57 2.67
N ARG A 218 -7.37 11.84 1.69
CA ARG A 218 -7.30 13.11 0.96
C ARG A 218 -8.53 13.27 0.06
N TYR A 219 -8.85 12.23 -0.70
CA TYR A 219 -9.89 12.26 -1.72
C TYR A 219 -11.29 12.33 -1.12
N ILE A 220 -11.56 11.74 0.05
CA ILE A 220 -12.83 11.94 0.78
C ILE A 220 -13.11 13.44 0.96
N SER A 221 -12.11 14.24 1.36
CA SER A 221 -12.26 15.69 1.52
C SER A 221 -12.34 16.45 0.19
N VAL A 222 -11.80 15.90 -0.91
CA VAL A 222 -12.01 16.45 -2.25
C VAL A 222 -13.44 16.17 -2.73
N TYR A 223 -13.91 14.93 -2.57
CA TYR A 223 -15.24 14.49 -2.97
C TYR A 223 -16.34 15.22 -2.20
N GLU A 224 -16.16 15.45 -0.90
CA GLU A 224 -17.09 16.23 -0.07
C GLU A 224 -17.34 17.65 -0.60
N ARG A 225 -16.31 18.28 -1.18
CA ARG A 225 -16.40 19.63 -1.73
C ARG A 225 -16.98 19.69 -3.15
N LYS A 226 -17.13 18.55 -3.84
CA LYS A 226 -17.79 18.54 -5.15
C LYS A 226 -19.24 19.00 -5.00
N ALA A 227 -19.68 19.86 -5.93
CA ALA A 227 -21.07 20.29 -5.97
C ALA A 227 -22.00 19.14 -6.41
N ALA A 228 -23.26 19.16 -5.96
CA ALA A 228 -24.31 18.32 -6.53
C ALA A 228 -24.57 18.75 -7.99
N PRO A 229 -24.78 17.82 -8.94
CA PRO A 229 -25.06 16.39 -8.76
C PRO A 229 -23.83 15.45 -8.81
N SER A 230 -22.61 15.96 -9.03
CA SER A 230 -21.40 15.14 -9.18
C SER A 230 -20.99 14.39 -7.89
N ARG A 231 -21.52 14.81 -6.74
CA ARG A 231 -21.34 14.18 -5.43
C ARG A 231 -22.57 13.35 -5.07
N ASN A 232 -22.36 12.08 -4.74
CA ASN A 232 -23.37 11.20 -4.17
C ASN A 232 -23.18 11.14 -2.65
N ASP A 233 -24.16 11.65 -1.91
CA ASP A 233 -24.08 11.75 -0.44
C ASP A 233 -24.07 10.39 0.25
N THR A 234 -24.72 9.38 -0.34
CA THR A 234 -24.69 7.99 0.16
C THR A 234 -23.29 7.39 0.08
N ILE A 235 -22.60 7.56 -1.06
CA ILE A 235 -21.20 7.12 -1.24
C ILE A 235 -20.27 7.84 -0.26
N LEU A 236 -20.44 9.16 -0.10
CA LEU A 236 -19.63 9.94 0.83
C LEU A 236 -19.83 9.49 2.29
N GLU A 237 -21.08 9.28 2.70
CA GLU A 237 -21.39 8.81 4.05
C GLU A 237 -20.78 7.42 4.30
N PHE A 238 -20.94 6.49 3.34
CA PHE A 238 -20.36 5.17 3.42
C PHE A 238 -18.83 5.24 3.57
N ALA A 239 -18.16 6.02 2.73
CA ALA A 239 -16.71 6.15 2.78
C ALA A 239 -16.20 6.73 4.11
N LYS A 240 -16.90 7.69 4.71
CA LYS A 240 -16.54 8.22 6.03
C LYS A 240 -16.72 7.19 7.15
N LEU A 241 -17.81 6.42 7.10
CA LEU A 241 -18.08 5.36 8.07
C LEU A 241 -17.04 4.24 7.97
N ASP A 242 -16.83 3.72 6.76
CA ASP A 242 -15.79 2.73 6.45
C ASP A 242 -14.42 3.21 6.93
N TYR A 243 -14.07 4.46 6.65
CA TYR A 243 -12.77 5.01 7.04
C TYR A 243 -12.56 5.03 8.54
N ASN A 244 -13.56 5.44 9.31
CA ASN A 244 -13.47 5.50 10.76
C ASN A 244 -13.53 4.11 11.41
N ILE A 245 -14.29 3.17 10.83
CA ILE A 245 -14.33 1.78 11.30
C ILE A 245 -12.96 1.11 11.12
N LEU A 246 -12.34 1.28 9.95
CA LEU A 246 -10.99 0.79 9.69
C LEU A 246 -9.95 1.47 10.58
N GLN A 247 -10.06 2.78 10.80
CA GLN A 247 -9.17 3.48 11.74
C GLN A 247 -9.26 2.90 13.16
N ALA A 248 -10.47 2.55 13.61
CA ALA A 248 -10.64 1.88 14.91
C ALA A 248 -9.95 0.51 14.94
N LEU A 249 -10.09 -0.29 13.88
CA LEU A 249 -9.37 -1.55 13.74
C LEU A 249 -7.85 -1.35 13.79
N TYR A 250 -7.33 -0.38 13.04
CA TYR A 250 -5.89 -0.11 12.98
C TYR A 250 -5.32 0.33 14.33
N CYS A 251 -6.07 1.10 15.13
CA CYS A 251 -5.66 1.46 16.49
C CYS A 251 -5.57 0.24 17.42
N GLU A 252 -6.48 -0.73 17.30
CA GLU A 252 -6.40 -1.99 18.07
C GLU A 252 -5.18 -2.84 17.63
N GLU A 253 -4.91 -2.91 16.33
CA GLU A 253 -3.71 -3.58 15.79
C GLU A 253 -2.42 -2.91 16.31
N LEU A 254 -2.36 -1.58 16.29
CA LEU A 254 -1.23 -0.80 16.81
C LEU A 254 -1.05 -0.95 18.33
N LYS A 255 -2.14 -1.07 19.09
CA LYS A 255 -2.08 -1.37 20.53
C LYS A 255 -1.43 -2.73 20.77
N ALA A 256 -1.86 -3.76 20.04
CA ALA A 256 -1.27 -5.10 20.14
C ALA A 256 0.22 -5.10 19.75
N LEU A 257 0.58 -4.38 18.68
CA LEU A 257 1.97 -4.22 18.24
C LEU A 257 2.83 -3.45 19.24
N THR A 258 2.27 -2.43 19.88
CA THR A 258 2.97 -1.64 20.92
C THR A 258 3.27 -2.52 22.14
N ILE A 259 2.31 -3.34 22.60
CA ILE A 259 2.52 -4.30 23.68
C ILE A 259 3.62 -5.31 23.32
N TRP A 260 3.52 -5.90 22.12
CA TRP A 260 4.51 -6.86 21.62
C TRP A 260 5.92 -6.26 21.57
N TRP A 261 6.07 -5.05 21.02
CA TRP A 261 7.37 -4.41 20.88
C TRP A 261 7.99 -4.07 22.24
N LYS A 262 7.17 -3.60 23.19
CA LYS A 262 7.65 -3.31 24.56
C LYS A 262 8.14 -4.57 25.26
N ASP A 263 7.42 -5.69 25.14
CA ASP A 263 7.84 -6.98 25.69
C ASP A 263 9.18 -7.42 25.06
N LEU A 264 9.29 -7.43 23.73
CA LEU A 264 10.51 -7.79 23.02
C LEU A 264 11.70 -6.91 23.43
N ARG A 265 11.52 -5.58 23.44
CA ARG A 265 12.57 -4.62 23.80
C ARG A 265 13.04 -4.80 25.24
N SER A 266 12.13 -5.11 26.16
CA SER A 266 12.48 -5.36 27.57
C SER A 266 13.32 -6.61 27.76
N ARG A 267 13.04 -7.68 26.99
CA ARG A 267 13.76 -8.96 27.07
C ARG A 267 15.13 -8.91 26.40
N ALA A 268 15.24 -8.23 25.27
CA ALA A 268 16.43 -8.25 24.42
C ALA A 268 17.34 -7.01 24.56
N ASP A 269 17.02 -6.03 25.42
CA ASP A 269 17.80 -4.79 25.59
C ASP A 269 18.19 -4.14 24.24
N LEU A 270 17.17 -3.82 23.44
CA LEU A 270 17.32 -3.33 22.06
C LEU A 270 17.56 -1.81 21.99
N ARG A 271 18.36 -1.26 22.91
CA ARG A 271 18.62 0.19 22.95
C ARG A 271 19.28 0.69 21.65
N PHE A 272 20.07 -0.13 20.97
CA PHE A 272 20.75 0.27 19.74
C PHE A 272 19.83 0.55 18.54
N ALA A 273 18.61 0.02 18.54
CA ALA A 273 17.75 -0.01 17.37
C ALA A 273 16.72 1.12 17.33
N ARG A 274 16.29 1.47 16.11
CA ARG A 274 15.21 2.44 15.84
C ARG A 274 13.89 1.96 16.41
N GLU A 275 13.20 2.84 17.13
CA GLU A 275 11.83 2.61 17.62
C GLU A 275 10.81 3.19 16.64
N ARG A 276 10.43 2.38 15.63
CA ARG A 276 9.59 2.82 14.50
C ARG A 276 8.45 1.84 14.17
N VAL A 277 7.83 1.26 15.20
CA VAL A 277 6.77 0.24 15.03
C VAL A 277 5.53 0.82 14.37
N VAL A 278 5.14 2.05 14.75
CA VAL A 278 3.96 2.72 14.19
C VAL A 278 4.21 3.07 12.73
N GLU A 279 5.39 3.56 12.40
CA GLU A 279 5.81 3.88 11.03
C GLU A 279 5.90 2.61 10.17
N MET A 280 6.41 1.50 10.74
CA MET A 280 6.44 0.20 10.06
C MET A 280 5.03 -0.32 9.77
N TYR A 281 4.13 -0.20 10.74
CA TYR A 281 2.72 -0.55 10.57
C TYR A 281 2.03 0.35 9.53
N PHE A 282 2.30 1.66 9.57
CA PHE A 282 1.79 2.59 8.56
C PHE A 282 2.27 2.22 7.15
N TRP A 283 3.50 1.73 7.01
CA TRP A 283 3.97 1.18 5.73
C TRP A 283 3.19 -0.06 5.30
N MET A 284 2.84 -0.96 6.24
CA MET A 284 2.00 -2.14 5.95
C MET A 284 0.58 -1.80 5.54
N LEU A 285 0.00 -0.70 6.04
CA LEU A 285 -1.28 -0.18 5.52
C LEU A 285 -1.20 0.23 4.05
N GLY A 286 0.00 0.57 3.55
CA GLY A 286 0.18 0.85 2.14
C GLY A 286 0.27 -0.39 1.26
N VAL A 287 0.55 -1.55 1.85
CA VAL A 287 0.56 -2.85 1.17
C VAL A 287 -0.85 -3.44 1.20
N VAL A 288 -1.41 -3.64 2.39
CA VAL A 288 -2.74 -4.26 2.59
C VAL A 288 -3.55 -3.46 3.60
N HIS A 289 -4.70 -2.95 3.21
CA HIS A 289 -5.49 -2.05 4.05
C HIS A 289 -6.87 -2.60 4.40
N GLU A 290 -7.33 -3.59 3.67
CA GLU A 290 -8.66 -4.18 3.75
C GLU A 290 -8.85 -4.92 5.09
N PRO A 291 -10.04 -4.88 5.69
CA PRO A 291 -10.25 -5.32 7.08
C PRO A 291 -9.93 -6.81 7.29
N GLN A 292 -10.20 -7.67 6.31
CA GLN A 292 -9.96 -9.11 6.37
C GLN A 292 -8.47 -9.47 6.54
N TYR A 293 -7.55 -8.55 6.20
CA TYR A 293 -6.10 -8.75 6.28
C TYR A 293 -5.47 -8.23 7.58
N SER A 294 -6.27 -8.10 8.64
CA SER A 294 -5.82 -7.64 9.97
C SER A 294 -4.65 -8.44 10.53
N TYR A 295 -4.78 -9.78 10.51
CA TYR A 295 -3.71 -10.66 10.96
C TYR A 295 -2.43 -10.46 10.13
N SER A 296 -2.57 -10.42 8.81
CA SER A 296 -1.47 -10.25 7.87
C SER A 296 -0.73 -8.93 8.08
N ARG A 297 -1.44 -7.82 8.35
CA ARG A 297 -0.78 -6.54 8.71
C ARG A 297 0.04 -6.64 9.99
N ILE A 298 -0.52 -7.25 11.04
CA ILE A 298 0.20 -7.44 12.31
C ILE A 298 1.45 -8.28 12.07
N LEU A 299 1.30 -9.42 11.36
CA LEU A 299 2.40 -10.34 11.11
C LEU A 299 3.50 -9.69 10.27
N LEU A 300 3.15 -9.06 9.15
CA LEU A 300 4.12 -8.37 8.29
C LEU A 300 4.81 -7.23 9.04
N THR A 301 4.09 -6.50 9.89
CA THR A 301 4.70 -5.44 10.72
C THR A 301 5.74 -6.03 11.67
N LYS A 302 5.42 -7.13 12.36
CA LYS A 302 6.38 -7.79 13.25
C LYS A 302 7.60 -8.28 12.46
N PHE A 303 7.37 -8.93 11.33
CA PHE A 303 8.42 -9.44 10.44
C PHE A 303 9.36 -8.31 9.99
N PHE A 304 8.84 -7.27 9.33
CA PHE A 304 9.67 -6.16 8.85
C PHE A 304 10.29 -5.36 9.99
N LYS A 305 9.66 -5.32 11.18
CA LYS A 305 10.29 -4.72 12.34
C LYS A 305 11.50 -5.52 12.81
N LEU A 306 11.46 -6.85 12.79
CA LEU A 306 12.64 -7.67 13.04
C LEU A 306 13.70 -7.51 11.95
N VAL A 307 13.31 -7.41 10.67
CA VAL A 307 14.27 -7.10 9.58
C VAL A 307 14.94 -5.76 9.82
N SER A 308 14.21 -4.71 10.22
CA SER A 308 14.81 -3.41 10.54
C SER A 308 15.76 -3.46 11.76
N LEU A 309 15.55 -4.42 12.67
CA LEU A 309 16.40 -4.61 13.82
C LEU A 309 17.72 -5.30 13.43
N ILE A 310 17.65 -6.23 12.48
CA ILE A 310 18.81 -6.85 11.85
C ILE A 310 19.61 -5.81 11.07
N ASP A 311 18.94 -4.97 10.29
CA ASP A 311 19.53 -3.83 9.58
C ASP A 311 20.33 -2.94 10.54
N ASP A 312 19.68 -2.47 11.63
CA ASP A 312 20.33 -1.65 12.67
C ASP A 312 21.51 -2.36 13.36
N PHE A 313 21.42 -3.69 13.51
CA PHE A 313 22.49 -4.48 14.10
C PHE A 313 23.71 -4.49 13.18
N CYS A 314 23.52 -4.77 11.89
CA CYS A 314 24.60 -4.92 10.93
C CYS A 314 25.25 -3.58 10.52
N ASP A 315 24.47 -2.51 10.33
CA ASP A 315 25.00 -1.25 9.78
C ASP A 315 25.55 -0.28 10.85
N SER A 316 24.95 -0.32 12.05
CA SER A 316 25.11 0.73 13.05
C SER A 316 25.71 0.23 14.36
N TYR A 317 25.42 -1.01 14.76
CA TYR A 317 25.75 -1.46 16.12
C TYR A 317 26.93 -2.43 16.20
N SER A 318 26.95 -3.47 15.36
CA SER A 318 27.92 -4.56 15.47
C SER A 318 29.27 -4.23 14.83
N THR A 319 30.30 -4.93 15.29
CA THR A 319 31.58 -5.03 14.60
C THR A 319 31.48 -5.95 13.38
N THR A 320 32.49 -5.92 12.50
CA THR A 320 32.53 -6.81 11.34
C THR A 320 32.52 -8.28 11.78
N GLU A 321 33.30 -8.62 12.80
CA GLU A 321 33.37 -9.97 13.36
C GLU A 321 32.02 -10.43 13.94
N GLU A 322 31.34 -9.57 14.71
CA GLU A 322 30.01 -9.88 15.26
C GLU A 322 28.94 -10.01 14.18
N SER A 323 29.02 -9.20 13.11
CA SER A 323 28.16 -9.32 11.94
C SER A 323 28.39 -10.63 11.20
N GLU A 324 29.65 -11.03 10.97
CA GLU A 324 29.99 -12.30 10.33
C GLU A 324 29.51 -13.50 11.15
N GLU A 325 29.70 -13.48 12.47
CA GLU A 325 29.14 -14.49 13.37
C GLU A 325 27.62 -14.55 13.29
N PHE A 326 26.95 -13.40 13.24
CA PHE A 326 25.50 -13.33 13.12
C PHE A 326 25.00 -13.86 11.77
N THR A 327 25.64 -13.48 10.67
CA THR A 327 25.31 -13.97 9.33
C THR A 327 25.49 -15.48 9.28
N MET A 328 26.61 -16.02 9.76
CA MET A 328 26.81 -17.46 9.87
C MET A 328 25.75 -18.13 10.75
N ALA A 329 25.31 -17.48 11.84
CA ALA A 329 24.25 -18.00 12.69
C ALA A 329 22.88 -18.00 12.00
N ILE A 330 22.55 -16.98 11.20
CA ILE A 330 21.33 -16.95 10.37
C ILE A 330 21.38 -18.04 9.29
N GLU A 331 22.51 -18.17 8.59
CA GLU A 331 22.74 -19.20 7.57
C GLU A 331 22.65 -20.61 8.17
N LYS A 332 23.15 -20.80 9.40
CA LYS A 332 22.98 -22.04 10.16
C LYS A 332 21.57 -22.21 10.72
N LEU A 333 20.85 -21.15 11.07
CA LEU A 333 19.45 -21.21 11.49
C LEU A 333 18.55 -21.69 10.34
N ALA A 334 18.93 -21.43 9.09
CA ALA A 334 18.30 -22.05 7.94
C ALA A 334 18.48 -23.58 7.95
N LEU A 335 19.50 -24.12 8.64
CA LEU A 335 19.85 -25.55 8.63
C LEU A 335 19.72 -26.29 9.98
N THR A 336 19.67 -25.65 11.16
CA THR A 336 19.45 -26.36 12.45
C THR A 336 19.11 -25.42 13.63
N LEU A 337 18.21 -25.88 14.51
CA LEU A 337 17.78 -25.25 15.77
C LEU A 337 18.96 -24.72 16.62
N ILE A 338 18.87 -23.46 17.08
CA ILE A 338 19.77 -22.92 18.12
C ILE A 338 19.53 -23.64 19.44
N LEU A 339 20.40 -24.59 19.77
CA LEU A 339 20.79 -24.90 21.13
C LEU A 339 22.29 -24.61 21.23
N GLU A 340 22.65 -23.85 22.26
CA GLU A 340 24.01 -23.52 22.69
C GLU A 340 24.71 -22.40 21.92
N THR A 341 24.64 -21.18 22.47
CA THR A 341 25.83 -20.37 22.80
C THR A 341 25.39 -19.08 23.52
N ALA A 342 25.77 -18.96 24.78
CA ALA A 342 25.40 -17.85 25.65
C ALA A 342 26.62 -16.95 25.94
N CYS A 343 26.64 -15.79 25.27
CA CYS A 343 27.28 -14.56 25.76
C CYS A 343 26.21 -13.45 25.73
N ALA A 344 26.38 -12.36 26.47
CA ALA A 344 25.35 -11.31 26.62
C ALA A 344 24.92 -10.67 25.29
N MET A 345 25.80 -10.65 24.28
CA MET A 345 25.50 -10.25 22.89
C MET A 345 24.66 -11.32 22.16
N HIS A 346 25.01 -12.60 22.30
CA HIS A 346 24.18 -13.70 21.81
C HIS A 346 22.80 -13.71 22.44
N LYS A 347 22.62 -13.38 23.72
CA LYS A 347 21.25 -13.36 24.30
C LYS A 347 20.29 -12.43 23.55
N LYS A 348 20.75 -11.25 23.10
CA LYS A 348 19.92 -10.34 22.29
C LYS A 348 19.61 -10.97 20.94
N LEU A 349 20.65 -11.48 20.28
CA LEU A 349 20.60 -12.09 18.96
C LEU A 349 19.75 -13.35 18.93
N THR A 350 19.94 -14.25 19.89
CA THR A 350 19.11 -15.42 20.16
C THR A 350 17.68 -15.01 20.40
N ILE A 351 17.37 -13.96 21.18
CA ILE A 351 15.96 -13.53 21.34
C ILE A 351 15.39 -13.01 20.02
N ILE A 352 16.16 -12.28 19.21
CA ILE A 352 15.72 -11.77 17.90
C ILE A 352 15.51 -12.93 16.93
N LEU A 353 16.47 -13.84 16.81
CA LEU A 353 16.42 -15.03 15.97
C LEU A 353 15.37 -16.01 16.45
N THR A 354 15.17 -16.16 17.75
CA THR A 354 14.05 -16.89 18.32
C THR A 354 12.76 -16.18 17.94
N HIS A 355 12.58 -14.87 18.11
CA HIS A 355 11.33 -14.22 17.68
C HIS A 355 11.12 -14.26 16.17
N LEU A 356 12.19 -14.23 15.37
CA LEU A 356 12.11 -14.39 13.92
C LEU A 356 11.70 -15.83 13.60
N HIS A 357 12.40 -16.82 14.15
CA HIS A 357 12.10 -18.23 14.02
C HIS A 357 10.71 -18.58 14.54
N LEU A 358 10.31 -18.05 15.68
CA LEU A 358 8.96 -18.17 16.22
C LEU A 358 7.97 -17.40 15.34
N LEU A 359 8.24 -16.24 14.76
CA LEU A 359 7.31 -15.65 13.78
C LEU A 359 7.21 -16.50 12.50
N LEU A 360 8.28 -17.21 12.15
CA LEU A 360 8.34 -18.14 11.04
C LEU A 360 7.79 -19.56 11.39
N GLN A 361 7.71 -19.93 12.68
CA GLN A 361 7.30 -21.26 13.18
C GLN A 361 6.06 -21.24 14.09
N ILE A 362 6.01 -20.37 15.09
CA ILE A 362 4.85 -19.99 15.93
C ILE A 362 4.05 -18.89 15.21
N ASP A 363 3.07 -19.27 14.41
CA ASP A 363 1.81 -19.64 15.04
C ASP A 363 1.43 -21.13 14.93
N GLY A 364 2.32 -22.01 14.50
CA GLY A 364 1.94 -23.38 14.13
C GLY A 364 0.92 -23.40 12.97
N ARG A 365 0.83 -22.27 12.26
CA ARG A 365 -0.03 -22.02 11.11
C ARG A 365 0.75 -21.45 9.93
N TRP A 366 2.09 -21.51 9.93
CA TRP A 366 2.81 -21.40 8.66
C TRP A 366 2.58 -22.69 7.88
N ASN A 367 1.38 -22.81 7.33
CA ASN A 367 0.90 -23.85 6.44
C ASN A 367 0.22 -23.19 5.24
N GLU A 368 -0.14 -23.96 4.21
CA GLU A 368 -0.84 -23.45 3.03
C GLU A 368 -2.14 -22.70 3.39
N GLU A 369 -2.81 -23.05 4.51
CA GLU A 369 -4.08 -22.43 4.91
C GLU A 369 -3.92 -20.97 5.36
N VAL A 370 -2.77 -20.55 5.88
CA VAL A 370 -2.53 -19.12 6.21
C VAL A 370 -2.20 -18.30 4.99
N ALA A 371 -1.78 -18.91 3.88
CA ALA A 371 -1.69 -18.21 2.60
C ALA A 371 -3.05 -17.60 2.22
N GLU A 372 -4.17 -18.22 2.61
CA GLU A 372 -5.52 -17.67 2.39
C GLU A 372 -5.79 -16.36 3.13
N GLN A 373 -5.01 -16.04 4.16
CA GLN A 373 -5.09 -14.76 4.86
C GLN A 373 -4.28 -13.66 4.18
N PHE A 374 -3.55 -13.96 3.10
CA PHE A 374 -2.83 -12.97 2.31
C PHE A 374 -3.59 -12.64 1.02
N PRO A 375 -3.49 -11.38 0.52
CA PRO A 375 -3.94 -11.06 -0.83
C PRO A 375 -3.23 -11.94 -1.86
N ALA A 376 -3.90 -12.24 -2.97
CA ALA A 376 -3.40 -13.13 -4.03
C ALA A 376 -1.97 -12.81 -4.49
N TYR A 377 -1.62 -11.53 -4.62
CA TYR A 377 -0.29 -11.09 -5.04
C TYR A 377 0.81 -11.31 -3.98
N MET A 378 0.44 -11.39 -2.70
CA MET A 378 1.34 -11.74 -1.59
C MET A 378 1.38 -13.25 -1.33
N LYS A 379 0.37 -14.02 -1.76
CA LYS A 379 0.34 -15.48 -1.58
C LYS A 379 1.57 -16.14 -2.19
N ALA A 380 1.97 -15.74 -3.40
CA ALA A 380 3.16 -16.28 -4.05
C ALA A 380 4.44 -15.99 -3.26
N LEU A 381 4.56 -14.78 -2.69
CA LEU A 381 5.68 -14.41 -1.83
C LEU A 381 5.67 -15.24 -0.53
N TYR A 382 4.51 -15.36 0.10
CA TYR A 382 4.35 -16.14 1.34
C TYR A 382 4.67 -17.62 1.13
N ILE A 383 4.10 -18.25 0.09
CA ILE A 383 4.35 -19.65 -0.28
C ILE A 383 5.84 -19.86 -0.56
N ASN A 384 6.47 -18.95 -1.32
CA ASN A 384 7.89 -19.06 -1.62
C ASN A 384 8.76 -18.96 -0.35
N ILE A 385 8.45 -18.06 0.57
CA ILE A 385 9.16 -17.99 1.86
C ILE A 385 8.91 -19.27 2.68
N HIS A 386 7.68 -19.78 2.68
CA HIS A 386 7.28 -20.98 3.43
C HIS A 386 8.01 -22.24 2.94
N ASP A 387 8.04 -22.46 1.64
CA ASP A 387 8.65 -23.63 1.03
C ASP A 387 10.15 -23.64 1.26
N ASN A 388 10.82 -22.49 1.10
CA ASN A 388 12.25 -22.37 1.39
C ASN A 388 12.61 -22.66 2.86
N ILE A 389 11.75 -22.25 3.81
CA ILE A 389 11.98 -22.52 5.24
C ILE A 389 11.79 -24.00 5.55
N ASN A 390 10.79 -24.65 4.96
CA ASN A 390 10.50 -26.06 5.22
C ASN A 390 11.50 -27.00 4.52
N GLU A 391 11.92 -26.71 3.29
CA GLU A 391 12.95 -27.50 2.60
C GLU A 391 14.27 -27.52 3.39
N SER A 392 14.66 -26.37 3.95
CA SER A 392 15.89 -26.25 4.75
C SER A 392 15.79 -26.94 6.13
N SER A 393 14.58 -27.27 6.59
CA SER A 393 14.35 -28.01 7.84
C SER A 393 14.34 -29.54 7.67
N MET A 394 14.27 -30.04 6.41
CA MET A 394 14.25 -31.47 6.08
C MET A 394 15.62 -32.00 5.58
N SER A 395 16.57 -31.11 5.28
CA SER A 395 17.97 -31.41 4.94
C SER A 395 18.88 -31.29 6.16
#